data_AF-A0A9E3GKU6-F1
#
_entry.id   AF-A0A9E3GKU6-F1
#
_cell.length_a   1.000
_cell.length_b   1.000
_cell.length_c   1.000
_cell.angle_alpha   90.00
_cell.angle_beta   90.00
_cell.angle_gamma   90.00
#
_symmetry.space_group_name_H-M   'P 1'
#
loop_
_entity.id
_entity.type
_entity.pdbx_description
1 polymer ?
#
loop_
_entity_poly.entity_id
_entity_poly.type
_entity_poly.pdbx_seq_one_letter_code
_entity_poly.pdbx_strand_id
1 'polypeptide(L)'
;MKYCQSPRCHYYNTNDRLKGNGGDKNFQTRKRSKLYFGGGNFCTLNCQNDWFEVYGSRAIEHFGRITTPKKRDKNIPNFWALRNQVVDRLYGTDWNWQTNVDWTRVSQEIDSIISQQNN
;
A
#
# COMPACT_ATOMS: atom_id res chain seq x y z
N MET A 1 19.20 0.17 0.16
CA MET A 1 18.33 0.62 -0.97
C MET A 1 17.25 -0.42 -1.20
N LYS A 2 16.07 -0.03 -1.68
CA LYS A 2 14.94 -0.93 -2.00
C LYS A 2 14.82 -1.13 -3.51
N TYR A 3 14.45 -2.33 -3.95
CA TYR A 3 14.16 -2.65 -5.35
C TYR A 3 12.66 -2.52 -5.64
N CYS A 4 12.32 -2.02 -6.82
CA CYS A 4 10.95 -2.08 -7.32
C CYS A 4 10.54 -3.56 -7.49
N GLN A 5 9.36 -3.92 -6.99
CA GLN A 5 8.91 -5.32 -7.03
C GLN A 5 8.26 -5.74 -8.37
N SER A 6 8.10 -4.83 -9.34
CA SER A 6 7.52 -5.19 -10.64
C SER A 6 8.44 -6.13 -11.41
N PRO A 7 7.95 -7.29 -11.90
CA PRO A 7 8.75 -8.20 -12.70
C PRO A 7 9.16 -7.58 -14.04
N ARG A 8 8.41 -6.57 -14.51
CA ARG A 8 8.65 -5.88 -15.78
C ARG A 8 9.44 -4.59 -15.62
N CYS A 9 9.90 -4.26 -14.42
CA CYS A 9 10.52 -2.96 -14.14
C CYS A 9 11.67 -2.63 -15.12
N HIS A 10 12.52 -3.60 -15.45
CA HIS A 10 13.69 -3.41 -16.31
C HIS A 10 13.37 -3.38 -17.81
N TYR A 11 12.14 -3.68 -18.23
CA TYR A 11 11.71 -3.61 -19.63
C TYR A 11 11.32 -2.20 -20.08
N TYR A 12 11.31 -1.22 -19.17
CA TYR A 12 11.06 0.17 -19.51
C TYR A 12 12.36 0.91 -19.84
N ASN A 13 12.39 1.53 -21.02
CA ASN A 13 13.58 2.19 -21.56
C ASN A 13 13.76 3.62 -21.05
N THR A 14 13.85 3.79 -19.74
CA THR A 14 14.03 5.11 -19.11
C THR A 14 15.44 5.29 -18.55
N ASN A 15 15.95 6.53 -18.57
CA ASN A 15 17.32 6.84 -18.13
C ASN A 15 17.62 6.41 -16.69
N ASP A 16 16.62 6.43 -15.81
CA ASP A 16 16.77 6.01 -14.42
C ASP A 16 16.93 4.49 -14.24
N ARG A 17 16.59 3.70 -15.26
CA ARG A 17 16.78 2.23 -15.32
C ARG A 17 18.05 1.85 -16.06
N LEU A 18 18.52 2.67 -16.98
CA LEU A 18 19.79 2.46 -17.67
C LEU A 18 20.96 2.61 -16.67
N LYS A 19 21.74 1.56 -16.50
CA LYS A 19 22.91 1.49 -15.59
C LYS A 19 24.11 0.93 -16.33
N GLY A 20 25.30 1.23 -15.81
CA GLY A 20 26.57 0.90 -16.45
C GLY A 20 27.21 2.10 -17.13
N ASN A 21 28.42 1.89 -17.63
CA ASN A 21 29.23 2.92 -18.28
C ASN A 21 29.38 2.62 -19.76
N GLY A 22 29.40 3.66 -20.59
CA GLY A 22 29.67 3.52 -22.03
C GLY A 22 28.74 2.52 -22.74
N GLY A 23 29.36 1.57 -23.45
CA GLY A 23 28.68 0.52 -24.23
C GLY A 23 28.04 -0.58 -23.39
N ASP A 24 28.43 -0.76 -22.13
CA ASP A 24 27.91 -1.82 -21.25
C ASP A 24 26.58 -1.45 -20.56
N LYS A 25 25.96 -0.36 -21.02
CA LYS A 25 24.71 0.14 -20.46
C LYS A 25 23.59 -0.89 -20.67
N ASN A 26 22.95 -1.26 -19.57
CA ASN A 26 21.81 -2.17 -19.57
C ASN A 26 20.66 -1.61 -18.72
N PHE A 27 19.43 -1.93 -19.09
CA PHE A 27 18.26 -1.56 -18.31
C PHE A 27 18.10 -2.52 -17.13
N GLN A 28 18.02 -1.96 -15.92
CA GLN A 28 17.91 -2.70 -14.67
C GLN A 28 16.65 -2.32 -13.89
N THR A 29 16.24 -3.20 -12.98
CA THR A 29 15.17 -2.90 -12.02
C THR A 29 15.54 -1.68 -11.19
N ARG A 30 14.63 -0.70 -11.12
CA ARG A 30 14.86 0.54 -10.41
C ARG A 30 15.07 0.28 -8.92
N LYS A 31 16.12 0.86 -8.36
CA LYS A 31 16.43 0.85 -6.93
C LYS A 31 16.46 2.26 -6.37
N ARG A 32 15.82 2.50 -5.21
CA ARG A 32 15.74 3.82 -4.55
C ARG A 32 15.83 3.70 -3.02
N SER A 33 16.13 4.80 -2.33
CA SER A 33 16.03 4.87 -0.87
C SER A 33 14.59 4.72 -0.39
N LYS A 34 13.65 5.35 -1.11
CA LYS A 34 12.21 5.27 -0.89
C LYS A 34 11.48 4.91 -2.18
N LEU A 35 10.47 4.06 -2.05
CA LEU A 35 9.49 3.72 -3.07
C LEU A 35 8.16 4.31 -2.61
N TYR A 36 7.34 4.81 -3.54
CA TYR A 36 6.18 5.63 -3.19
C TYR A 36 4.84 4.91 -3.43
N PHE A 37 4.85 3.77 -4.12
CA PHE A 37 3.63 3.07 -4.53
C PHE A 37 3.53 1.68 -3.87
N GLY A 38 2.29 1.20 -3.72
CA GLY A 38 1.93 -0.08 -3.10
C GLY A 38 2.61 -0.33 -1.75
N GLY A 39 2.46 0.60 -0.80
CA GLY A 39 3.06 0.46 0.54
C GLY A 39 4.59 0.54 0.55
N GLY A 40 5.20 1.17 -0.47
CA GLY A 40 6.65 1.30 -0.56
C GLY A 40 7.35 0.11 -1.24
N ASN A 41 6.64 -0.58 -2.14
CA ASN A 41 7.14 -1.72 -2.92
C ASN A 41 7.38 -1.37 -4.40
N PHE A 42 6.77 -0.31 -4.92
CA PHE A 42 6.84 0.03 -6.35
C PHE A 42 7.33 1.45 -6.60
N CYS A 43 8.05 1.59 -7.71
CA CYS A 43 8.69 2.84 -8.08
C CYS A 43 7.81 3.81 -8.88
N THR A 44 6.73 3.29 -9.46
CA THR A 44 5.68 4.00 -10.19
C THR A 44 4.36 3.24 -10.01
N LEU A 45 3.24 3.90 -10.30
CA LEU A 45 1.93 3.25 -10.35
C LEU A 45 1.88 2.14 -11.43
N ASN A 46 2.46 2.37 -12.61
CA ASN A 46 2.54 1.34 -13.66
C ASN A 46 3.23 0.06 -13.17
N CYS A 47 4.32 0.18 -12.43
CA CYS A 47 5.00 -1.00 -11.87
C CYS A 47 4.12 -1.74 -10.85
N GLN A 48 3.27 -1.05 -10.09
CA GLN A 48 2.30 -1.70 -9.22
C GLN A 48 1.24 -2.44 -10.05
N ASN A 49 0.76 -1.83 -11.13
CA ASN A 49 -0.23 -2.44 -12.02
C ASN A 49 0.34 -3.68 -12.72
N ASP A 50 1.55 -3.62 -13.27
CA ASP A 50 2.23 -4.79 -13.87
C ASP A 50 2.30 -5.95 -12.88
N TRP A 51 2.65 -5.64 -11.63
CA TRP A 51 2.76 -6.66 -10.60
C TRP A 51 1.40 -7.28 -10.32
N PHE A 52 0.35 -6.47 -10.24
CA PHE A 52 -1.00 -6.94 -10.01
C PHE A 52 -1.55 -7.76 -11.19
N GLU A 53 -1.21 -7.42 -12.43
CA GLU A 53 -1.57 -8.25 -13.59
C GLU A 53 -0.98 -9.66 -13.50
N VAL A 54 0.24 -9.79 -12.98
CA VAL A 54 0.94 -11.09 -12.91
C VAL A 54 0.54 -11.88 -11.66
N TYR A 55 0.37 -11.21 -10.52
CA TYR A 55 0.24 -11.85 -9.21
C TYR A 55 -1.06 -11.53 -8.47
N GLY A 56 -1.82 -10.52 -8.90
CA GLY A 56 -2.96 -9.98 -8.17
C GLY A 56 -4.04 -11.02 -7.88
N SER A 57 -4.42 -11.84 -8.85
CA SER A 57 -5.40 -12.92 -8.64
C SER A 57 -4.93 -13.94 -7.60
N ARG A 58 -3.66 -14.35 -7.65
CA ARG A 58 -3.07 -15.29 -6.69
C ARG A 58 -2.99 -14.69 -5.29
N ALA A 59 -2.66 -13.40 -5.20
CA ALA A 59 -2.63 -12.69 -3.93
C ALA A 59 -4.04 -12.60 -3.32
N ILE A 60 -5.05 -12.28 -4.14
CA ILE A 60 -6.45 -12.27 -3.72
C ILE A 60 -6.90 -13.67 -3.27
N GLU A 61 -6.52 -14.72 -3.97
CA GLU A 61 -6.84 -16.11 -3.59
C GLU A 61 -6.15 -16.52 -2.30
N HIS A 62 -4.90 -16.09 -2.08
CA HIS A 62 -4.14 -16.36 -0.88
C HIS A 62 -4.75 -15.72 0.37
N PHE A 63 -5.16 -14.44 0.28
CA PHE A 63 -5.77 -13.72 1.40
C PHE A 63 -7.28 -13.96 1.54
N GLY A 64 -7.92 -14.48 0.49
CA GLY A 64 -9.34 -14.78 0.44
C GLY A 64 -10.14 -13.79 -0.40
N ARG A 65 -11.06 -14.33 -1.21
CA ARG A 65 -12.02 -13.54 -2.00
C ARG A 65 -13.24 -13.18 -1.15
N ILE A 66 -13.71 -11.95 -1.33
CA ILE A 66 -15.04 -11.57 -0.83
C ILE A 66 -16.07 -12.29 -1.71
N THR A 67 -16.83 -13.21 -1.11
CA THR A 67 -17.87 -14.00 -1.78
C THR A 67 -19.29 -13.51 -1.46
N THR A 68 -19.44 -12.66 -0.44
CA THR A 68 -20.71 -12.05 -0.05
C THR A 68 -20.51 -10.55 0.21
N PRO A 69 -21.51 -9.70 -0.08
CA PRO A 69 -21.41 -8.28 0.19
C PRO A 69 -21.15 -8.02 1.67
N LYS A 70 -20.11 -7.23 1.98
CA LYS A 70 -19.90 -6.70 3.34
C LYS A 70 -20.86 -5.54 3.57
N LYS A 71 -21.64 -5.60 4.64
CA LYS A 71 -22.66 -4.60 4.98
C LYS A 71 -22.18 -3.73 6.15
N ARG A 72 -22.70 -2.52 6.21
CA ARG A 72 -22.50 -1.57 7.31
C ARG A 72 -23.83 -0.85 7.54
N ASP A 73 -24.25 -0.71 8.80
CA ASP A 73 -25.42 0.10 9.12
C ASP A 73 -25.19 1.56 8.69
N LYS A 74 -26.21 2.18 8.09
CA LYS A 74 -26.14 3.56 7.61
C LYS A 74 -25.92 4.59 8.73
N ASN A 75 -26.33 4.25 9.96
CA ASN A 75 -26.25 5.11 11.15
C ASN A 75 -24.90 5.02 11.87
N ILE A 76 -24.03 4.07 11.49
CA ILE A 76 -22.65 3.98 12.01
C ILE A 76 -21.76 5.01 11.29
N PRO A 77 -20.69 5.54 11.91
CA PRO A 77 -19.72 6.41 11.23
C PRO A 77 -19.10 5.75 9.98
N ASN A 78 -18.82 6.55 8.94
CA ASN A 78 -18.05 6.07 7.79
C ASN A 78 -16.57 5.86 8.18
N PHE A 79 -15.79 5.22 7.31
CA PHE A 79 -14.38 4.92 7.59
C PHE A 79 -13.57 6.16 7.99
N TRP A 80 -13.80 7.30 7.35
CA TRP A 80 -13.07 8.54 7.65
C TRP A 80 -13.39 9.07 9.05
N ALA A 81 -14.67 9.08 9.41
CA ALA A 81 -15.11 9.49 10.74
C ALA A 81 -14.59 8.53 11.83
N LEU A 82 -14.68 7.22 11.60
CA LEU A 82 -14.15 6.21 12.51
C LEU A 82 -12.63 6.33 12.68
N ARG A 83 -11.90 6.53 11.58
CA ARG A 83 -10.45 6.78 11.60
C ARG A 83 -10.10 7.99 12.46
N ASN A 84 -10.80 9.10 12.27
CA ASN A 84 -10.54 10.31 13.06
C ASN A 84 -10.82 10.07 14.56
N GLN A 85 -11.94 9.40 14.90
CA GLN A 85 -12.25 9.03 16.28
C GLN A 85 -11.17 8.16 16.91
N VAL A 86 -10.64 7.17 16.18
CA VAL A 86 -9.55 6.31 16.67
C VAL A 86 -8.27 7.11 16.86
N VAL A 87 -7.91 7.97 15.92
CA VAL A 87 -6.73 8.84 16.04
C VAL A 87 -6.85 9.78 17.25
N ASP A 88 -7.98 10.47 17.40
CA ASP A 88 -8.23 11.39 18.51
C ASP A 88 -8.21 10.66 19.85
N ARG A 89 -8.78 9.44 19.91
CA ARG A 89 -8.72 8.60 21.12
C ARG A 89 -7.30 8.19 21.49
N LEU A 90 -6.48 7.86 20.49
CA LEU A 90 -5.13 7.34 20.70
C LEU A 90 -4.09 8.42 21.00
N TYR A 91 -4.25 9.58 20.40
CA TYR A 91 -3.22 10.62 20.37
C TYR A 91 -3.70 11.98 20.91
N GLY A 92 -4.98 12.13 21.25
CA GLY A 92 -5.54 13.37 21.76
C GLY A 92 -5.45 14.51 20.74
N THR A 93 -5.27 15.75 21.22
CA THR A 93 -5.12 16.95 20.37
C THR A 93 -3.75 17.09 19.71
N ASP A 94 -2.78 16.26 20.10
CA ASP A 94 -1.36 16.43 19.72
C ASP A 94 -0.98 15.61 18.48
N TRP A 95 -1.96 15.07 17.75
CA TRP A 95 -1.68 14.26 16.58
C TRP A 95 -1.17 15.10 15.40
N ASN A 96 -0.19 14.55 14.69
CA ASN A 96 0.38 15.07 13.46
C ASN A 96 0.56 13.90 12.48
N TRP A 97 -0.20 13.95 11.38
CA TRP A 97 -0.23 12.89 10.36
C TRP A 97 1.13 12.58 9.73
N GLN A 98 2.09 13.50 9.83
CA GLN A 98 3.43 13.38 9.24
C GLN A 98 4.44 12.74 10.20
N THR A 99 4.23 12.82 11.52
CA THR A 99 5.34 12.63 12.48
C THR A 99 5.07 11.68 13.64
N ASN A 100 3.84 11.55 14.14
CA ASN A 100 3.61 10.80 15.41
C ASN A 100 2.42 9.83 15.39
N VAL A 101 1.77 9.62 14.25
CA VAL A 101 0.68 8.64 14.13
C VAL A 101 1.25 7.28 13.69
N ASP A 102 1.07 6.26 14.52
CA ASP A 102 1.29 4.86 14.12
C ASP A 102 0.04 4.34 13.40
N TRP A 103 0.05 4.46 12.07
CA TRP A 103 -1.04 4.00 11.21
C TRP A 103 -1.27 2.49 11.27
N THR A 104 -0.28 1.70 11.71
CA THR A 104 -0.45 0.25 11.90
C THR A 104 -1.39 0.01 13.06
N ARG A 105 -1.13 0.64 14.20
CA ARG A 105 -1.99 0.55 15.39
C ARG A 105 -3.40 1.10 15.11
N VAL A 106 -3.50 2.25 14.45
CA VAL A 106 -4.79 2.84 14.08
C VAL A 106 -5.59 1.85 13.22
N SER A 107 -4.96 1.23 12.22
CA SER A 107 -5.64 0.26 11.34
C SER A 107 -6.11 -0.97 12.11
N GLN A 108 -5.28 -1.52 13.01
CA GLN A 108 -5.66 -2.67 13.85
C GLN A 108 -6.86 -2.36 14.75
N GLU A 109 -6.93 -1.17 15.32
CA GLU A 109 -8.07 -0.78 16.16
C GLU A 109 -9.35 -0.56 15.35
N ILE A 110 -9.25 0.03 14.16
CA ILE A 110 -10.38 0.14 13.22
C ILE A 110 -10.90 -1.25 12.83
N ASP A 111 -10.01 -2.17 12.45
CA ASP A 111 -10.37 -3.52 12.03
C ASP A 111 -11.02 -4.31 13.18
N SER A 112 -10.56 -4.11 14.41
CA SER A 112 -11.18 -4.67 15.62
C SER A 112 -12.60 -4.15 15.84
N ILE A 113 -12.82 -2.83 15.73
CA ILE A 113 -14.14 -2.21 15.86
C ILE A 113 -15.10 -2.72 14.78
N ILE A 114 -14.64 -2.77 13.51
CA ILE A 114 -15.44 -3.30 12.40
C ILE A 114 -15.80 -4.76 12.63
N SER A 115 -14.88 -5.57 13.16
CA SER A 115 -15.13 -6.98 13.46
C SER A 115 -16.16 -7.14 14.58
N GLN A 116 -16.09 -6.34 15.63
CA GLN A 116 -17.05 -6.35 16.74
C GLN A 116 -18.46 -5.91 16.32
N GLN A 117 -18.60 -4.98 15.37
CA GLN A 117 -19.89 -4.52 14.87
C GLN A 117 -20.62 -5.55 13.98
N ASN A 118 -19.89 -6.53 13.45
CA ASN A 118 -20.41 -7.55 12.54
C ASN A 118 -20.67 -8.90 13.23
N ASN A 119 -20.34 -9.03 14.51
CA ASN A 119 -20.67 -10.16 15.38
C ASN A 119 -21.90 -9.83 16.22
#